data_AF-A0A6S7IHX5-F1
#
_entry.id   AF-A0A6S7IHX5-F1
#
_cell.length_a   1.000
_cell.length_b   1.000
_cell.length_c   1.000
_cell.angle_alpha   90.00
_cell.angle_beta   90.00
_cell.angle_gamma   90.00
#
_symmetry.space_group_name_H-M   'P 1'
#
loop_
_entity.id
_entity.type
_entity.pdbx_description
1 polymer ?
#
loop_
_entity_poly.entity_id
_entity_poly.type
_entity_poly.pdbx_seq_one_letter_code
_entity_poly.pdbx_strand_id
1 'polypeptide(L)'
;MTSLNQDLAATALCETCRGEPTNMLPEDVDALARDYNETLSSLTNCHAPLKTKSVRARASAPWYNSEIDAAKRLRSKAERIWRKSKLLSDFNQFKVKRNRVTYLMNEARRTFYTNFIKENSNNQGKLFRAVNKLL
;
A
#
# COMPACT_ATOMS: atom_id res chain seq x y z
N MET A 1 22.45 -10.49 12.53
CA MET A 1 21.73 -11.07 11.39
C MET A 1 22.76 -11.31 10.31
N THR A 2 23.13 -12.56 10.10
CA THR A 2 23.95 -13.00 8.95
C THR A 2 23.18 -12.73 7.65
N SER A 3 23.91 -12.62 6.54
CA SER A 3 23.28 -12.38 5.23
C SER A 3 22.50 -13.64 4.79
N LEU A 4 21.34 -13.47 4.15
CA LEU A 4 20.57 -14.56 3.53
C LEU A 4 21.47 -15.49 2.69
N ASN A 5 22.41 -14.90 1.95
CA ASN A 5 23.35 -15.64 1.09
C ASN A 5 24.36 -16.46 1.89
N GLN A 6 24.76 -16.02 3.09
CA GLN A 6 25.66 -16.77 3.97
C GLN A 6 24.94 -17.97 4.59
N ASP A 7 23.71 -17.76 5.04
CA ASP A 7 22.90 -18.83 5.64
C ASP A 7 22.47 -19.87 4.59
N LEU A 8 22.18 -19.45 3.35
CA LEU A 8 21.92 -20.35 2.23
C LEU A 8 23.17 -21.18 1.88
N ALA A 9 24.35 -20.56 1.85
CA ALA A 9 25.61 -21.26 1.56
C ALA A 9 26.01 -22.26 2.66
N ALA A 10 25.51 -22.09 3.88
CA ALA A 10 25.69 -23.04 4.98
C ALA A 10 24.72 -24.22 4.95
N THR A 11 23.74 -24.24 4.03
CA THR A 11 22.81 -25.36 3.86
C THR A 11 23.34 -26.39 2.88
N ALA A 12 23.01 -27.67 3.13
CA ALA A 12 23.46 -28.79 2.31
C ALA A 12 22.90 -28.77 0.87
N LEU A 13 21.91 -27.91 0.56
CA LEU A 13 21.32 -27.77 -0.78
C LEU A 13 22.32 -27.41 -1.87
N CYS A 14 23.38 -26.67 -1.55
CA CYS A 14 24.42 -26.32 -2.52
C CYS A 14 25.47 -27.43 -2.69
N GLU A 15 25.43 -28.47 -1.85
CA GLU A 15 26.37 -29.59 -1.85
C GLU A 15 25.80 -30.82 -2.59
N THR A 16 24.48 -31.03 -2.56
CA THR A 16 23.81 -32.21 -3.12
C THR A 16 23.77 -32.28 -4.66
N CYS A 17 24.00 -31.18 -5.38
CA CYS A 17 23.95 -31.16 -6.85
C CYS A 17 25.23 -31.64 -7.57
N ARG A 18 26.19 -32.30 -6.88
CA ARG A 18 27.49 -32.69 -7.46
C ARG A 18 27.55 -34.10 -8.04
N GLY A 19 26.50 -34.92 -7.92
CA GLY A 19 26.45 -36.28 -8.49
C GLY A 19 25.86 -36.32 -9.91
N GLU A 20 26.39 -37.20 -10.78
CA GLU A 20 25.84 -37.39 -12.13
C GLU A 20 24.38 -37.90 -12.10
N PRO A 21 23.49 -37.45 -13.02
CA PRO A 21 22.04 -37.67 -12.91
C PRO A 21 21.56 -39.10 -13.19
N THR A 22 22.46 -40.03 -13.52
CA THR A 22 22.12 -41.25 -14.27
C THR A 22 21.63 -42.41 -13.41
N ASN A 23 21.69 -42.34 -12.07
CA ASN A 23 21.32 -43.44 -11.16
C ASN A 23 20.38 -43.06 -10.01
N MET A 24 19.65 -41.94 -10.09
CA MET A 24 18.79 -41.46 -9.00
C MET A 24 17.41 -42.15 -9.02
N LEU A 25 17.00 -42.80 -7.92
CA LEU A 25 15.67 -43.43 -7.84
C LEU A 25 14.58 -42.35 -7.70
N PRO A 26 13.32 -42.61 -8.10
CA PRO A 26 12.22 -41.66 -7.95
C PRO A 26 12.04 -41.17 -6.50
N GLU A 27 12.25 -42.05 -5.53
CA GLU A 27 12.19 -41.75 -4.09
C GLU A 27 13.27 -40.76 -3.64
N ASP A 28 14.44 -40.77 -4.31
CA ASP A 28 15.54 -39.83 -4.03
C ASP A 28 15.22 -38.43 -4.57
N VAL A 29 14.49 -38.33 -5.69
CA VAL A 29 14.06 -37.05 -6.28
C VAL A 29 13.02 -36.38 -5.39
N ASP A 30 12.06 -37.14 -4.88
CA ASP A 30 11.06 -36.63 -3.94
C ASP A 30 11.70 -36.22 -2.61
N ALA A 31 12.70 -36.97 -2.13
CA ALA A 31 13.47 -36.60 -0.96
C ALA A 31 14.23 -35.28 -1.15
N LEU A 32 14.88 -35.09 -2.31
CA LEU A 32 15.58 -33.85 -2.65
C LEU A 32 14.61 -32.66 -2.76
N ALA A 33 13.46 -32.84 -3.40
CA ALA A 33 12.44 -31.80 -3.52
C ALA A 33 11.90 -31.37 -2.16
N ARG A 34 11.72 -32.31 -1.23
CA ARG A 34 11.30 -32.03 0.14
C ARG A 34 12.38 -31.24 0.90
N ASP A 35 13.62 -31.68 0.84
CA ASP A 35 14.75 -31.02 1.52
C ASP A 35 14.94 -29.57 1.02
N TYR A 36 14.76 -29.36 -0.30
CA TYR A 36 14.71 -28.04 -0.92
C TYR A 36 13.60 -27.15 -0.33
N ASN A 37 12.37 -27.66 -0.31
CA ASN A 37 11.21 -26.91 0.16
C ASN A 37 11.30 -26.58 1.66
N GLU A 38 11.74 -27.52 2.48
CA GLU A 38 11.90 -27.35 3.94
C GLU A 38 12.99 -26.31 4.25
N THR A 39 14.15 -26.43 3.62
CA THR A 39 15.29 -25.53 3.84
C THR A 39 14.94 -24.09 3.45
N LEU A 40 14.35 -23.89 2.26
CA LEU A 40 13.93 -22.55 1.82
C LEU A 40 12.82 -21.97 2.69
N SER A 41 11.84 -22.79 3.10
CA SER A 41 10.76 -22.32 3.97
C SER A 41 11.29 -21.88 5.33
N SER A 42 12.19 -22.67 5.93
CA SER A 42 12.84 -22.37 7.20
C SER A 42 13.67 -21.08 7.12
N LEU A 43 14.52 -20.96 6.09
CA LEU A 43 15.36 -19.79 5.89
C LEU A 43 14.52 -18.53 5.64
N THR A 44 13.48 -18.64 4.81
CA THR A 44 12.54 -17.54 4.54
C THR A 44 11.83 -17.12 5.81
N ASN A 45 11.39 -18.06 6.65
CA ASN A 45 10.73 -17.74 7.90
C ASN A 45 11.67 -17.10 8.94
N CYS A 46 12.96 -17.43 8.92
CA CYS A 46 13.97 -16.80 9.78
C CYS A 46 14.21 -15.33 9.40
N HIS A 47 14.41 -15.05 8.11
CA HIS A 47 14.74 -13.71 7.61
C HIS A 47 13.52 -12.82 7.35
N ALA A 48 12.42 -13.42 6.90
CA ALA A 48 11.19 -12.76 6.50
C ALA A 48 9.97 -13.52 7.04
N PRO A 49 9.80 -13.61 8.38
CA PRO A 49 8.68 -14.30 8.98
C PRO A 49 7.36 -13.70 8.49
N LEU A 50 6.40 -14.59 8.20
CA LEU A 50 5.07 -14.17 7.79
C LEU A 50 4.40 -13.42 8.95
N LYS A 51 4.13 -12.14 8.76
CA LYS A 51 3.45 -11.30 9.75
C LYS A 51 2.05 -10.96 9.26
N THR A 52 1.04 -11.55 9.89
CA THR A 52 -0.34 -11.15 9.67
C THR A 52 -0.58 -9.79 10.33
N LYS A 53 -1.04 -8.81 9.54
CA LYS A 53 -1.43 -7.49 10.05
C LYS A 53 -2.92 -7.30 9.84
N SER A 54 -3.64 -6.99 10.91
CA SER A 54 -5.03 -6.56 10.81
C SER A 54 -5.07 -5.10 10.33
N VAL A 55 -5.69 -4.88 9.17
CA VAL A 55 -5.92 -3.53 8.64
C VAL A 55 -7.33 -3.12 9.03
N ARG A 56 -7.46 -2.09 9.87
CA ARG A 56 -8.76 -1.51 10.19
C ARG A 56 -9.34 -0.87 8.92
N ALA A 57 -10.48 -1.38 8.46
CA ALA A 57 -11.26 -0.73 7.41
C ALA A 57 -11.71 0.65 7.92
N ARG A 58 -11.19 1.72 7.31
CA ARG A 58 -11.67 3.08 7.55
C ARG A 58 -12.64 3.43 6.44
N ALA A 59 -13.87 3.78 6.81
CA ALA A 59 -14.82 4.33 5.85
C ALA A 59 -14.22 5.58 5.20
N SER A 60 -14.40 5.72 3.89
CA SER A 60 -14.04 6.94 3.20
C SER A 60 -14.88 8.09 3.74
N ALA A 61 -14.31 9.29 3.80
CA ALA A 61 -15.07 10.46 4.19
C ALA A 61 -16.24 10.66 3.22
N PRO A 62 -17.44 11.04 3.69
CA PRO A 62 -18.64 11.17 2.84
C PRO A 62 -18.48 12.16 1.68
N TRP A 63 -17.66 13.19 1.85
CA TRP A 63 -17.36 14.20 0.82
C TRP A 63 -16.21 13.80 -0.11
N TYR A 64 -15.56 12.65 0.09
CA TYR A 64 -14.48 12.20 -0.77
C TYR A 64 -15.04 11.54 -2.03
N ASN A 65 -14.60 11.98 -3.21
CA ASN A 65 -15.08 11.48 -4.49
C ASN A 65 -13.91 11.16 -5.45
N SER A 66 -14.23 10.53 -6.59
CA SER A 66 -13.26 10.13 -7.61
C SER A 66 -12.53 11.33 -8.25
N GLU A 67 -13.16 12.49 -8.33
CA GLU A 67 -12.53 13.71 -8.87
C GLU A 67 -11.38 14.19 -7.96
N ILE A 68 -11.59 14.22 -6.65
CA ILE A 68 -10.56 14.55 -5.67
C ILE A 68 -9.41 13.55 -5.77
N ASP A 69 -9.71 12.26 -5.93
CA ASP A 69 -8.70 11.22 -6.07
C ASP A 69 -7.86 11.40 -7.34
N ALA A 70 -8.51 11.63 -8.48
CA ALA A 70 -7.84 11.92 -9.74
C ALA A 70 -6.95 13.18 -9.64
N ALA A 71 -7.46 14.25 -9.03
CA ALA A 71 -6.71 15.47 -8.82
C ALA A 71 -5.46 15.25 -7.93
N LYS A 72 -5.57 14.44 -6.86
CA LYS A 72 -4.44 14.07 -6.00
C LYS A 72 -3.38 13.29 -6.76
N ARG A 73 -3.78 12.34 -7.62
CA ARG A 73 -2.85 11.58 -8.49
C ARG A 73 -2.09 12.53 -9.43
N LEU A 74 -2.78 13.48 -10.06
CA LEU A 74 -2.16 14.48 -10.94
C LEU A 74 -1.19 15.39 -10.17
N ARG A 75 -1.56 15.85 -8.97
CA ARG A 75 -0.68 16.62 -8.09
C ARG A 75 0.60 15.84 -7.75
N SER A 76 0.48 14.58 -7.34
CA SER A 76 1.64 13.72 -7.02
C SER A 76 2.50 13.43 -8.25
N LYS A 77 1.92 13.33 -9.45
CA LYS A 77 2.69 13.25 -10.71
C LYS A 77 3.48 14.53 -10.96
N ALA A 78 2.84 15.70 -10.88
CA ALA A 78 3.49 16.99 -11.08
C ALA A 78 4.61 17.24 -10.04
N GLU A 79 4.39 16.84 -8.80
CA GLU A 79 5.39 16.92 -7.74
C GLU A 79 6.62 16.07 -8.03
N ARG A 80 6.44 14.82 -8.49
CA ARG A 80 7.56 13.94 -8.88
C ARG A 80 8.36 14.54 -10.03
N ILE A 81 7.69 15.12 -11.04
CA ILE A 81 8.34 15.79 -12.17
C ILE A 81 9.18 16.96 -11.66
N TRP A 82 8.59 17.87 -10.89
CA TRP A 82 9.31 19.01 -10.33
C TRP A 82 10.49 18.60 -9.44
N ARG A 83 10.33 17.57 -8.61
CA ARG A 83 11.45 17.08 -7.77
C ARG A 83 12.62 16.54 -8.58
N LYS A 84 12.36 16.00 -9.78
CA LYS A 84 13.39 15.51 -10.71
C LYS A 84 14.02 16.65 -11.52
N SER A 85 13.20 17.55 -12.09
CA SER A 85 13.68 18.59 -13.02
C SER A 85 14.22 19.83 -12.31
N LYS A 86 13.68 20.17 -11.13
CA LYS A 86 13.94 21.41 -10.36
C LYS A 86 13.65 22.71 -11.12
N LEU A 87 12.91 22.64 -12.23
CA LEU A 87 12.56 23.82 -13.03
C LEU A 87 11.40 24.62 -12.40
N LEU A 88 11.44 25.95 -12.59
CA LEU A 88 10.40 26.86 -12.10
C LEU A 88 9.05 26.63 -12.80
N SER A 89 9.07 26.29 -14.09
CA SER A 89 7.86 25.95 -14.86
C SER A 89 7.13 24.76 -14.26
N ASP A 90 7.86 23.68 -13.95
CA ASP A 90 7.31 22.48 -13.30
C ASP A 90 6.83 22.76 -11.89
N PHE A 91 7.54 23.62 -11.15
CA PHE A 91 7.08 24.09 -9.84
C PHE A 91 5.74 24.84 -9.94
N ASN A 92 5.59 25.71 -10.93
CA ASN A 92 4.34 26.43 -11.18
C ASN A 92 3.19 25.46 -11.54
N GLN A 93 3.45 24.46 -12.38
CA GLN A 93 2.47 23.42 -12.67
C GLN A 93 2.06 22.64 -11.41
N PHE A 94 3.03 22.25 -10.57
CA PHE A 94 2.74 21.62 -9.29
C PHE A 94 1.86 22.50 -8.40
N LYS A 95 2.16 23.80 -8.25
CA LYS A 95 1.35 24.74 -7.47
C LYS A 95 -0.09 24.80 -7.97
N VAL A 96 -0.31 24.85 -9.28
CA VAL A 96 -1.66 24.85 -9.87
C VAL A 96 -2.40 23.58 -9.49
N LYS A 97 -1.79 22.39 -9.67
CA LYS A 97 -2.43 21.12 -9.32
C LYS A 97 -2.67 20.99 -7.81
N ARG A 98 -1.74 21.46 -6.97
CA ARG A 98 -1.90 21.52 -5.51
C ARG A 98 -3.11 22.38 -5.12
N ASN A 99 -3.21 23.59 -5.66
CA ASN A 99 -4.31 24.51 -5.37
C ASN A 99 -5.66 23.94 -5.84
N ARG A 100 -5.70 23.26 -7.00
CA ARG A 100 -6.91 22.57 -7.48
C ARG A 100 -7.40 21.49 -6.51
N VAL A 101 -6.48 20.68 -5.96
CA VAL A 101 -6.85 19.67 -4.95
C VAL A 101 -7.44 20.33 -3.70
N THR A 102 -6.82 21.40 -3.20
CA THR A 102 -7.34 22.14 -2.04
C THR A 102 -8.73 22.70 -2.31
N TYR A 103 -8.92 23.32 -3.48
CA TYR A 103 -10.23 23.82 -3.90
C TYR A 103 -11.29 22.71 -3.91
N LEU A 104 -11.02 21.59 -4.57
CA LEU A 104 -11.97 20.47 -4.66
C LEU A 104 -12.32 19.89 -3.29
N MET A 105 -11.34 19.75 -2.40
CA MET A 105 -11.58 19.25 -1.05
C MET A 105 -12.47 20.21 -0.25
N ASN A 106 -12.23 21.52 -0.37
CA ASN A 106 -13.01 22.54 0.32
C ASN A 106 -14.43 22.62 -0.23
N GLU A 107 -14.58 22.56 -1.54
CA GLU A 107 -15.88 22.59 -2.20
C GLU A 107 -16.72 21.36 -1.84
N ALA A 108 -16.13 20.16 -1.92
CA ALA A 108 -16.85 18.95 -1.56
C ALA A 108 -17.29 18.93 -0.09
N ARG A 109 -16.44 19.42 0.82
CA ARG A 109 -16.81 19.60 2.24
C ARG A 109 -17.95 20.60 2.40
N ARG A 110 -17.84 21.77 1.75
CA ARG A 110 -18.85 22.83 1.82
C ARG A 110 -20.19 22.31 1.33
N THR A 111 -20.22 21.67 0.17
CA THR A 111 -21.44 21.12 -0.44
C THR A 111 -22.05 20.04 0.46
N PHE A 112 -21.24 19.13 0.97
CA PHE A 112 -21.70 18.09 1.89
C PHE A 112 -22.35 18.69 3.14
N TYR A 113 -21.65 19.57 3.87
CA TYR A 113 -22.20 20.15 5.10
C TYR A 113 -23.41 21.05 4.83
N THR A 114 -23.41 21.79 3.72
CA THR A 114 -24.56 22.62 3.33
C THR A 114 -25.80 21.76 3.08
N ASN A 115 -25.67 20.67 2.33
CA ASN A 115 -26.78 19.76 2.06
C ASN A 115 -27.23 19.05 3.34
N PHE A 116 -26.29 18.57 4.13
CA PHE A 116 -26.57 17.92 5.41
C PHE A 116 -27.35 18.83 6.38
N ILE A 117 -26.98 20.10 6.50
CA ILE A 117 -27.70 21.08 7.32
C ILE A 117 -29.11 21.32 6.76
N LYS A 118 -29.24 21.49 5.43
CA LYS A 118 -30.54 21.70 4.78
C LYS A 118 -31.48 20.52 5.02
N GLU A 119 -31.01 19.30 4.86
CA GLU A 119 -31.78 18.06 5.07
C GLU A 119 -32.27 17.88 6.51
N ASN A 120 -31.52 18.39 7.50
CA ASN A 120 -31.82 18.26 8.93
C ASN A 120 -32.33 19.58 9.56
N SER A 121 -32.63 20.58 8.74
CA SER A 121 -32.97 21.95 9.18
C SER A 121 -34.26 22.03 10.00
N ASN A 122 -35.18 21.09 9.77
CA ASN A 122 -36.48 21.01 10.44
C ASN A 122 -36.42 20.54 11.90
N ASN A 123 -35.29 19.96 12.34
CA ASN A 123 -35.14 19.49 13.72
C ASN A 123 -33.71 19.69 14.22
N GLN A 124 -33.51 20.78 14.94
CA GLN A 124 -32.21 21.16 15.51
C GLN A 124 -31.62 20.05 16.40
N GLY A 125 -32.44 19.35 17.19
CA GLY A 125 -31.98 18.24 18.02
C GLY A 125 -31.43 17.06 17.21
N LYS A 126 -32.05 16.74 16.06
CA LYS A 126 -31.53 15.72 15.12
C LYS A 126 -30.23 16.20 14.46
N LEU A 127 -30.16 17.46 14.04
CA LEU A 127 -28.96 18.04 13.45
C LEU A 127 -27.75 17.96 14.40
N PHE A 128 -27.88 18.42 15.65
CA PHE A 128 -26.78 18.36 16.62
C PHE A 128 -26.29 16.94 16.90
N ARG A 129 -27.23 15.98 17.04
CA ARG A 129 -26.87 14.56 17.20
C ARG A 129 -26.13 14.00 15.99
N ALA A 130 -26.53 14.41 14.79
CA ALA A 130 -25.94 13.92 13.55
C ALA A 130 -24.55 14.56 13.30
N VAL A 131 -24.36 15.84 13.64
CA VAL A 131 -23.06 16.52 13.64
C VAL A 131 -22.09 15.86 14.63
N ASN A 132 -22.53 15.54 15.84
CA ASN A 132 -21.70 14.86 16.85
C ASN A 132 -21.23 13.46 16.44
N LYS A 133 -21.85 12.82 15.44
CA LYS A 133 -21.39 11.55 14.89
C LYS A 133 -20.37 11.71 13.76
N LEU A 134 -20.25 12.92 13.19
CA LEU A 134 -19.36 13.25 12.07
C LEU A 134 -18.02 13.85 12.52
N LEU A 135 -18.00 14.47 13.70
CA LEU A 135 -16.80 15.02 14.37
C LEU A 135 -16.13 13.96 15.24
#